data_AF-A0A8B6H2A4-F1
#
_entry.id   AF-A0A8B6H2A4-F1
#
_cell.length_a   1.000
_cell.length_b   1.000
_cell.length_c   1.000
_cell.angle_alpha   90.00
_cell.angle_beta   90.00
_cell.angle_gamma   90.00
#
_symmetry.space_group_name_H-M   'P 1'
#
loop_
_entity.id
_entity.type
_entity.pdbx_description
1 polymer ?
#
loop_
_entity_poly.entity_id
_entity_poly.type
_entity_poly.pdbx_seq_one_letter_code
_entity_poly.pdbx_strand_id
1 'polypeptide(L)'
;MDKIFGTPTEPLFNEKSNGISPDILQEWLTSLAVLNSKHVDVSLKHEGLFKAGKSAEFVFLTCERLKLSADAKYCAVELFDRFMLKHVNDLYSHVLKTNSKKRKKDWNLILDRIKNQVTLRLVSCCQIASKLTSHYKVVTASKARRFLNEGGHRYTQESILQSELRILKTLDFHVTIPSTLVYIETILEILGYNEPDTEIKVYYEISLKVLEIVYLKFSNIYNSLFQIIVQHQTPSQDEV
;
A
#
# COMPACT_ATOMS: atom_id res chain seq x y z
N MET A 1 12.27 36.16 -7.51
CA MET A 1 11.41 35.15 -8.17
C MET A 1 10.95 34.20 -7.10
N ASP A 2 9.71 34.43 -6.67
CA ASP A 2 9.07 33.77 -5.55
C ASP A 2 8.89 32.27 -5.82
N LYS A 3 9.30 31.45 -4.86
CA LYS A 3 9.02 30.01 -4.84
C LYS A 3 7.54 29.84 -4.52
N ILE A 4 6.70 29.87 -5.56
CA ILE A 4 5.27 29.59 -5.48
C ILE A 4 5.08 28.13 -5.06
N PHE A 5 4.56 27.92 -3.85
CA PHE A 5 3.82 26.74 -3.36
C PHE A 5 4.24 25.37 -3.93
N GLY A 6 5.49 24.97 -3.69
CA GLY A 6 5.83 23.55 -3.74
C GLY A 6 5.46 22.90 -2.41
N THR A 7 4.61 21.86 -2.43
CA THR A 7 4.51 20.94 -1.28
C THR A 7 5.93 20.45 -0.96
N PRO A 8 6.37 20.48 0.31
CA PRO A 8 7.68 19.99 0.68
C PRO A 8 7.94 18.59 0.10
N THR A 9 9.16 18.35 -0.40
CA THR A 9 9.54 17.03 -0.94
C THR A 9 9.57 15.93 0.12
N GLU A 10 9.55 16.31 1.40
CA GLU A 10 9.69 15.45 2.58
C GLU A 10 8.69 15.92 3.66
N PRO A 11 8.19 15.03 4.51
CA PRO A 11 7.39 15.42 5.66
C PRO A 11 8.17 16.41 6.55
N LEU A 12 7.54 17.54 6.87
CA LEU A 12 8.09 18.54 7.77
C LEU A 12 7.74 18.13 9.20
N PHE A 13 8.61 17.35 9.82
CA PHE A 13 8.41 16.97 11.22
C PHE A 13 8.66 18.17 12.15
N ASN A 14 7.76 18.39 13.10
CA ASN A 14 7.90 19.32 14.21
C ASN A 14 8.32 20.75 13.80
N GLU A 15 7.74 21.28 12.72
CA GLU A 15 8.03 22.63 12.24
C GLU A 15 7.54 23.68 13.27
N LYS A 16 8.46 24.45 13.87
CA LYS A 16 8.14 25.35 15.00
C LYS A 16 7.04 26.39 14.71
N SER A 17 6.86 26.79 13.44
CA SER A 17 5.89 27.80 13.04
C SER A 17 4.54 27.24 12.57
N ASN A 18 4.49 25.99 12.09
CA ASN A 18 3.30 25.38 11.48
C ASN A 18 3.03 23.94 11.99
N GLY A 19 3.65 23.55 13.11
CA GLY A 19 3.51 22.23 13.69
C GLY A 19 2.09 21.93 14.13
N ILE A 20 1.75 20.66 14.17
CA ILE A 20 0.44 20.19 14.63
C ILE A 20 0.37 20.36 16.15
N SER A 21 -0.76 20.84 16.68
CA SER A 21 -0.90 20.98 18.13
C SER A 21 -0.92 19.61 18.83
N PRO A 22 -0.47 19.52 20.10
CA PRO A 22 -0.43 18.25 20.82
C PRO A 22 -1.78 17.57 20.93
N ASP A 23 -2.85 18.36 21.15
CA ASP A 23 -4.22 17.84 21.24
C ASP A 23 -4.66 17.16 19.93
N ILE A 24 -4.33 17.77 18.79
CA ILE A 24 -4.65 17.21 17.47
C ILE A 24 -3.81 15.96 17.21
N LEU A 25 -2.53 15.94 17.59
CA LEU A 25 -1.67 14.76 17.46
C LEU A 25 -2.20 13.59 18.30
N GLN A 26 -2.66 13.86 19.52
CA GLN A 26 -3.25 12.86 20.39
C GLN A 26 -4.57 12.31 19.82
N GLU A 27 -5.44 13.18 19.32
CA GLU A 27 -6.70 12.78 18.67
C GLU A 27 -6.42 11.95 17.42
N TRP A 28 -5.44 12.35 16.60
CA TRP A 28 -5.03 11.60 15.42
C TRP A 28 -4.52 10.22 15.81
N LEU A 29 -3.58 10.11 16.75
CA LEU A 29 -3.06 8.82 17.21
C LEU A 29 -4.18 7.91 17.72
N THR A 30 -5.09 8.45 18.52
CA THR A 30 -6.26 7.71 19.04
C THR A 30 -7.14 7.20 17.90
N SER A 31 -7.40 8.03 16.90
CA SER A 31 -8.18 7.67 15.72
C SER A 31 -7.51 6.56 14.90
N LEU A 32 -6.19 6.65 14.69
CA LEU A 32 -5.41 5.61 14.02
C LEU A 32 -5.42 4.29 14.81
N ALA A 33 -5.30 4.34 16.13
CA ALA A 33 -5.36 3.15 16.98
C ALA A 33 -6.72 2.46 16.88
N VAL A 34 -7.82 3.22 16.92
CA VAL A 34 -9.19 2.70 16.74
C VAL A 34 -9.37 2.09 15.35
N LEU A 35 -8.88 2.75 14.29
CA LEU A 35 -8.93 2.24 12.93
C LEU A 35 -8.15 0.93 12.79
N ASN A 36 -6.95 0.86 13.36
CA ASN A 36 -6.12 -0.33 13.33
C ASN A 36 -6.77 -1.50 14.09
N SER A 37 -7.33 -1.25 15.29
CA SER A 37 -8.05 -2.29 16.05
C SER A 37 -9.20 -2.88 15.25
N LYS A 38 -10.04 -2.01 14.65
CA LYS A 38 -11.14 -2.46 13.78
C LYS A 38 -10.64 -3.28 12.60
N HIS A 39 -9.53 -2.87 12.00
CA HIS A 39 -8.91 -3.61 10.90
C HIS A 39 -8.41 -4.99 11.33
N VAL A 40 -7.78 -5.09 12.51
CA VAL A 40 -7.34 -6.38 13.07
C VAL A 40 -8.53 -7.31 13.30
N ASP A 41 -9.61 -6.80 13.88
CA ASP A 41 -10.80 -7.60 14.23
C ASP A 41 -11.50 -8.20 12.99
N VAL A 42 -11.50 -7.48 11.87
CA VAL A 42 -12.15 -7.92 10.62
C VAL A 42 -11.18 -8.57 9.62
N SER A 43 -9.90 -8.68 9.99
CA SER A 43 -8.86 -9.12 9.07
C SER A 43 -9.10 -10.54 8.56
N LEU A 44 -9.00 -10.70 7.24
CA LEU A 44 -9.10 -12.02 6.61
C LEU A 44 -7.75 -12.73 6.62
N LYS A 45 -7.78 -14.07 6.70
CA LYS A 45 -6.58 -14.92 6.60
C LYS A 45 -5.72 -14.68 5.35
N HIS A 46 -6.32 -14.12 4.29
CA HIS A 46 -5.68 -13.88 3.01
C HIS A 46 -5.37 -12.40 2.75
N GLU A 47 -5.58 -11.51 3.73
CA GLU A 47 -5.07 -10.14 3.66
C GLU A 47 -3.55 -10.13 3.58
N GLY A 48 -2.99 -9.18 2.83
CA GLY A 48 -1.56 -9.06 2.63
C GLY A 48 -0.98 -9.95 1.53
N LEU A 49 -1.77 -10.83 0.90
CA LEU A 49 -1.30 -11.79 -0.09
C LEU A 49 -0.69 -11.14 -1.34
N PHE A 50 -1.19 -9.98 -1.74
CA PHE A 50 -0.83 -9.30 -2.99
C PHE A 50 0.06 -8.08 -2.77
N LYS A 51 0.18 -7.55 -1.54
CA LYS A 51 1.11 -6.45 -1.24
C LYS A 51 2.56 -6.86 -1.04
N ALA A 52 2.92 -8.14 -1.07
CA ALA A 52 4.28 -8.58 -0.84
C ALA A 52 5.07 -8.95 -2.11
N GLY A 53 6.41 -9.00 -1.99
CA GLY A 53 7.30 -9.57 -2.99
C GLY A 53 7.29 -8.80 -4.32
N LYS A 54 7.11 -9.52 -5.43
CA LYS A 54 7.21 -8.96 -6.80
C LYS A 54 6.19 -7.85 -7.07
N SER A 55 5.01 -7.91 -6.44
CA SER A 55 3.99 -6.86 -6.59
C SER A 55 4.46 -5.55 -5.94
N ALA A 56 4.96 -5.60 -4.70
CA ALA A 56 5.55 -4.44 -4.04
C ALA A 56 6.74 -3.90 -4.81
N GLU A 57 7.67 -4.77 -5.21
CA GLU A 57 8.85 -4.41 -6.01
C GLU A 57 8.44 -3.65 -7.28
N PHE A 58 7.45 -4.16 -8.02
CA PHE A 58 6.95 -3.49 -9.21
C PHE A 58 6.37 -2.11 -8.91
N VAL A 59 5.57 -1.97 -7.83
CA VAL A 59 5.03 -0.67 -7.41
C VAL A 59 6.18 0.28 -7.04
N PHE A 60 7.16 -0.17 -6.27
CA PHE A 60 8.28 0.66 -5.82
C PHE A 60 9.09 1.19 -7.00
N LEU A 61 9.47 0.32 -7.95
CA LEU A 61 10.17 0.71 -9.18
C LEU A 61 9.32 1.64 -10.06
N THR A 62 8.01 1.42 -10.12
CA THR A 62 7.07 2.29 -10.85
C THR A 62 7.01 3.67 -10.21
N CYS A 63 6.88 3.75 -8.89
CA CYS A 63 6.84 5.01 -8.15
C CYS A 63 8.16 5.77 -8.26
N GLU A 64 9.31 5.08 -8.22
CA GLU A 64 10.61 5.68 -8.45
C GLU A 64 10.73 6.26 -9.86
N ARG A 65 10.39 5.48 -10.90
CA ARG A 65 10.42 5.93 -12.30
C ARG A 65 9.49 7.11 -12.55
N LEU A 66 8.34 7.15 -11.88
CA LEU A 66 7.36 8.23 -11.97
C LEU A 66 7.62 9.37 -10.96
N LYS A 67 8.67 9.26 -10.13
CA LYS A 67 9.08 10.23 -9.10
C LYS A 67 8.00 10.56 -8.07
N LEU A 68 7.18 9.57 -7.71
CA LEU A 68 6.10 9.68 -6.73
C LEU A 68 6.63 9.71 -5.28
N SER A 69 5.85 10.28 -4.36
CA SER A 69 6.19 10.33 -2.93
C SER A 69 6.13 8.95 -2.27
N ALA A 70 6.69 8.85 -1.06
CA ALA A 70 6.57 7.66 -0.23
C ALA A 70 5.09 7.34 0.09
N ASP A 71 4.26 8.36 0.35
CA ASP A 71 2.81 8.19 0.55
C ASP A 71 2.14 7.53 -0.64
N ALA A 72 2.40 8.03 -1.85
CA ALA A 72 1.85 7.45 -3.06
C ALA A 72 2.31 6.00 -3.25
N LYS A 73 3.58 5.71 -2.92
CA LYS A 73 4.18 4.38 -3.02
C LYS A 73 3.45 3.37 -2.13
N TYR A 74 3.35 3.62 -0.84
CA TYR A 74 2.71 2.67 0.08
C TYR A 74 1.18 2.65 -0.08
N CYS A 75 0.55 3.79 -0.40
CA CYS A 75 -0.87 3.83 -0.74
C CYS A 75 -1.19 2.95 -1.97
N ALA A 76 -0.35 2.99 -3.01
CA ALA A 76 -0.55 2.16 -4.20
C ALA A 76 -0.47 0.66 -3.90
N VAL A 77 0.45 0.26 -3.01
CA VAL A 77 0.58 -1.12 -2.55
C VAL A 77 -0.66 -1.59 -1.79
N GLU A 78 -1.14 -0.79 -0.82
CA GLU A 78 -2.34 -1.12 -0.05
C GLU A 78 -3.62 -1.15 -0.92
N LEU A 79 -3.73 -0.24 -1.89
CA LEU A 79 -4.82 -0.25 -2.87
C LEU A 79 -4.81 -1.53 -3.70
N PHE A 80 -3.63 -1.95 -4.16
CA PHE A 80 -3.50 -3.14 -4.98
C PHE A 80 -3.89 -4.40 -4.21
N ASP A 81 -3.46 -4.52 -2.96
CA ASP A 81 -3.76 -5.71 -2.15
C ASP A 81 -5.25 -5.90 -1.90
N ARG A 82 -5.89 -4.83 -1.40
CA ARG A 82 -7.33 -4.82 -1.14
C ARG A 82 -8.14 -5.05 -2.41
N PHE A 83 -7.75 -4.40 -3.51
CA PHE A 83 -8.41 -4.57 -4.79
C PHE A 83 -8.31 -6.02 -5.28
N MET A 84 -7.09 -6.58 -5.30
CA MET A 84 -6.86 -7.92 -5.82
C MET A 84 -7.57 -8.98 -4.99
N LEU A 85 -7.54 -8.88 -3.66
CA LEU A 85 -8.25 -9.80 -2.78
C LEU A 85 -9.75 -9.80 -3.07
N LYS A 86 -10.39 -8.62 -3.08
CA LYS A 86 -11.82 -8.50 -3.36
C LYS A 86 -12.17 -8.94 -4.78
N HIS A 87 -11.38 -8.52 -5.77
CA HIS A 87 -11.60 -8.86 -7.17
C HIS A 87 -11.54 -10.37 -7.44
N VAL A 88 -10.54 -11.05 -6.88
CA VAL A 88 -10.38 -12.51 -7.01
C VAL A 88 -11.52 -13.24 -6.29
N ASN A 89 -11.88 -12.80 -5.09
CA ASN A 89 -12.98 -13.39 -4.32
C ASN A 89 -14.34 -13.24 -5.02
N ASP A 90 -14.64 -12.07 -5.59
CA ASP A 90 -15.87 -11.81 -6.34
C ASP A 90 -15.98 -12.70 -7.58
N LEU A 91 -14.88 -12.80 -8.34
CA LEU A 91 -14.81 -13.65 -9.54
C LEU A 91 -14.93 -15.14 -9.19
N TYR A 92 -14.25 -15.59 -8.14
CA TYR A 92 -14.34 -16.97 -7.69
C TYR A 92 -15.75 -17.31 -7.21
N SER A 93 -16.36 -16.43 -6.43
CA SER A 93 -17.75 -16.56 -5.96
C SER A 93 -18.74 -16.65 -7.13
N HIS A 94 -18.52 -15.88 -8.20
CA HIS A 94 -19.32 -15.97 -9.42
C HIS A 94 -19.19 -17.35 -10.10
N VAL A 95 -17.97 -17.90 -10.19
CA VAL A 95 -17.76 -19.25 -10.76
C VAL A 95 -18.47 -20.32 -9.94
N LEU A 96 -18.46 -20.21 -8.60
CA LEU A 96 -19.15 -21.15 -7.72
C LEU A 96 -20.67 -21.10 -7.90
N LYS A 97 -21.23 -19.89 -8.01
CA LYS A 97 -22.67 -19.67 -8.24
C LYS A 97 -23.13 -20.11 -9.63
N THR A 98 -22.23 -20.12 -10.61
CA THR A 98 -22.54 -20.60 -11.95
C THR A 98 -22.62 -22.13 -11.96
N ASN A 99 -23.77 -22.70 -12.33
CA ASN A 99 -23.98 -24.16 -12.48
C ASN A 99 -23.29 -24.75 -13.71
N SER A 100 -22.07 -24.29 -14.02
CA SER A 100 -21.24 -24.84 -15.09
C SER A 100 -20.68 -26.20 -14.67
N LYS A 101 -20.81 -27.22 -15.54
CA LYS A 101 -20.10 -28.51 -15.36
C LYS A 101 -18.58 -28.37 -15.53
N LYS A 102 -18.07 -27.20 -15.94
CA LYS A 102 -16.67 -26.93 -16.27
C LYS A 102 -16.01 -25.88 -15.36
N ARG A 103 -16.47 -25.73 -14.11
CA ARG A 103 -15.98 -24.69 -13.15
C ARG A 103 -14.46 -24.54 -13.10
N LYS A 104 -13.70 -25.65 -13.05
CA LYS A 104 -12.23 -25.61 -13.01
C LYS A 104 -11.64 -24.98 -14.28
N LYS A 105 -12.19 -25.29 -15.45
CA LYS A 105 -11.75 -24.71 -16.72
C LYS A 105 -12.09 -23.22 -16.78
N ASP A 106 -13.30 -22.87 -16.35
CA ASP A 106 -13.77 -21.48 -16.32
C ASP A 106 -12.90 -20.63 -15.38
N TRP A 107 -12.56 -21.18 -14.21
CA TRP A 107 -11.65 -20.53 -13.26
C TRP A 107 -10.24 -20.33 -13.84
N ASN A 108 -9.68 -21.33 -14.50
CA ASN A 108 -8.37 -21.19 -15.13
C ASN A 108 -8.34 -20.10 -16.22
N LEU A 109 -9.40 -19.96 -17.00
CA LEU A 109 -9.54 -18.89 -18.00
C LEU A 109 -9.63 -17.51 -17.34
N ILE A 110 -10.32 -17.40 -16.21
CA ILE A 110 -10.40 -16.17 -15.43
C ILE A 110 -9.02 -15.82 -14.83
N LEU A 111 -8.33 -16.79 -14.24
CA LEU A 111 -6.99 -16.60 -13.69
C LEU A 111 -6.00 -16.11 -14.75
N ASP A 112 -6.05 -16.67 -15.96
CA ASP A 112 -5.21 -16.21 -17.07
C ASP A 112 -5.48 -14.74 -17.42
N ARG A 113 -6.76 -14.34 -17.49
CA ARG A 113 -7.14 -12.94 -17.70
C ARG A 113 -6.65 -12.02 -16.58
N ILE A 114 -6.73 -12.45 -15.32
CA ILE A 114 -6.23 -11.68 -14.18
C ILE A 114 -4.73 -11.47 -14.31
N LYS A 115 -3.97 -12.54 -14.60
CA LYS A 115 -2.51 -12.48 -14.79
C LYS A 115 -2.14 -11.50 -15.91
N ASN A 116 -2.82 -11.57 -17.04
CA ASN A 116 -2.57 -10.70 -18.19
C ASN A 116 -2.93 -9.22 -17.94
N GLN A 117 -3.69 -8.92 -16.88
CA GLN A 117 -4.09 -7.55 -16.52
C GLN A 117 -3.33 -7.01 -15.31
N VAL A 118 -2.52 -7.81 -14.63
CA VAL A 118 -1.93 -7.44 -13.33
C VAL A 118 -1.08 -6.16 -13.43
N THR A 119 -0.27 -6.03 -14.49
CA THR A 119 0.56 -4.83 -14.73
C THR A 119 -0.29 -3.58 -14.86
N LEU A 120 -1.39 -3.66 -15.62
CA LEU A 120 -2.33 -2.56 -15.76
C LEU A 120 -2.95 -2.18 -14.42
N ARG A 121 -3.31 -3.15 -13.58
CA ARG A 121 -3.88 -2.90 -12.24
C ARG A 121 -2.86 -2.22 -11.31
N LEU A 122 -1.62 -2.70 -11.28
CA LEU A 122 -0.54 -2.11 -10.49
C LEU A 122 -0.29 -0.64 -10.87
N VAL A 123 -0.21 -0.36 -12.17
CA VAL A 123 -0.04 1.02 -12.66
C VAL A 123 -1.26 1.88 -12.33
N SER A 124 -2.48 1.35 -12.49
CA SER A 124 -3.70 2.08 -12.11
C SER A 124 -3.78 2.37 -10.61
N CYS A 125 -3.31 1.48 -9.73
CA CYS A 125 -3.17 1.77 -8.30
C CYS A 125 -2.19 2.92 -8.03
N CYS A 126 -1.06 2.97 -8.75
CA CYS A 126 -0.12 4.11 -8.68
C CYS A 126 -0.78 5.42 -9.15
N GLN A 127 -1.62 5.36 -10.18
CA GLN A 127 -2.36 6.53 -10.65
C GLN A 127 -3.33 7.06 -9.59
N ILE A 128 -4.14 6.18 -9.00
CA ILE A 128 -5.08 6.55 -7.94
C ILE A 128 -4.31 7.14 -6.75
N ALA A 129 -3.28 6.45 -6.27
CA ALA A 129 -2.47 6.91 -5.15
C ALA A 129 -1.84 8.28 -5.41
N SER A 130 -1.32 8.53 -6.62
CA SER A 130 -0.76 9.83 -6.98
C SER A 130 -1.79 10.96 -6.96
N LYS A 131 -3.07 10.66 -7.24
CA LYS A 131 -4.16 11.65 -7.17
C LYS A 131 -4.59 11.94 -5.74
N LEU A 132 -4.49 10.95 -4.85
CA LEU A 132 -4.85 11.08 -3.43
C LEU A 132 -3.79 11.85 -2.63
N THR A 133 -2.51 11.65 -2.97
CA THR A 133 -1.39 12.07 -2.12
C THR A 133 -0.55 13.21 -2.69
N SER A 134 -0.70 13.56 -3.98
CA SER A 134 0.18 14.54 -4.63
C SER A 134 -0.59 15.62 -5.38
N HIS A 135 -0.53 16.86 -4.90
CA HIS A 135 -1.14 18.02 -5.58
C HIS A 135 -0.49 18.33 -6.95
N TYR A 136 0.79 17.96 -7.18
CA TYR A 136 1.53 18.34 -8.39
C TYR A 136 2.14 17.18 -9.20
N LYS A 137 2.30 15.99 -8.60
CA LYS A 137 2.93 14.83 -9.25
C LYS A 137 1.93 13.76 -9.69
N VAL A 138 0.73 14.18 -10.05
CA VAL A 138 -0.33 13.28 -10.52
C VAL A 138 0.10 12.52 -11.77
N VAL A 139 -0.12 11.21 -11.75
CA VAL A 139 0.04 10.32 -12.91
C VAL A 139 -1.26 10.35 -13.71
N THR A 140 -1.26 11.14 -14.77
CA THR A 140 -2.36 11.18 -15.73
C THR A 140 -2.44 9.88 -16.54
N ALA A 141 -3.60 9.59 -17.15
CA ALA A 141 -3.76 8.42 -18.01
C ALA A 141 -2.78 8.42 -19.20
N SER A 142 -2.38 9.60 -19.70
CA SER A 142 -1.35 9.73 -20.73
C SER A 142 0.04 9.31 -20.21
N LYS A 143 0.43 9.75 -19.00
CA LYS A 143 1.70 9.33 -18.37
C LYS A 143 1.73 7.82 -18.12
N ALA A 144 0.64 7.27 -17.58
CA ALA A 144 0.51 5.82 -17.36
C ALA A 144 0.58 5.04 -18.68
N ARG A 145 -0.09 5.51 -19.73
CA ARG A 145 -0.03 4.91 -21.07
C ARG A 145 1.40 4.87 -21.60
N ARG A 146 2.14 5.97 -21.47
CA ARG A 146 3.54 6.04 -21.92
C ARG A 146 4.40 5.03 -21.16
N PHE A 147 4.30 4.99 -19.84
CA PHE A 147 5.01 4.03 -18.99
C PHE A 147 4.69 2.57 -19.38
N LEU A 148 3.41 2.24 -19.56
CA LEU A 148 2.98 0.90 -19.96
C LEU A 148 3.51 0.53 -21.36
N ASN A 149 3.47 1.47 -22.31
CA ASN A 149 3.96 1.25 -23.67
C ASN A 149 5.48 1.02 -23.72
N GLU A 150 6.26 1.74 -22.90
CA GLU A 150 7.70 1.50 -22.72
C GLU A 150 7.99 0.10 -22.17
N GLY A 151 7.11 -0.43 -21.32
CA GLY A 151 7.15 -1.81 -20.83
C GLY A 151 6.57 -2.87 -21.79
N GLY A 152 6.26 -2.50 -23.04
CA GLY A 152 5.69 -3.43 -24.03
C GLY A 152 4.18 -3.66 -23.93
N HIS A 153 3.49 -2.96 -23.04
CA HIS A 153 2.05 -3.10 -22.83
C HIS A 153 1.26 -2.00 -23.57
N ARG A 154 0.55 -2.40 -24.63
CA ARG A 154 -0.24 -1.47 -25.45
C ARG A 154 -1.67 -1.36 -24.93
N TYR A 155 -1.97 -0.27 -24.24
CA TYR A 155 -3.30 0.06 -23.76
C TYR A 155 -3.79 1.39 -24.32
N THR A 156 -5.10 1.50 -24.59
CA THR A 156 -5.73 2.78 -24.92
C THR A 156 -5.90 3.61 -23.64
N GLN A 157 -5.98 4.93 -23.78
CA GLN A 157 -6.22 5.81 -22.63
C GLN A 157 -7.56 5.50 -21.95
N GLU A 158 -8.58 5.16 -22.75
CA GLU A 158 -9.88 4.70 -22.25
C GLU A 158 -9.73 3.43 -21.41
N SER A 159 -9.00 2.42 -21.87
CA SER A 159 -8.84 1.18 -21.11
C SER A 159 -8.11 1.38 -19.77
N ILE A 160 -7.21 2.37 -19.70
CA ILE A 160 -6.52 2.77 -18.47
C ILE A 160 -7.51 3.45 -17.52
N LEU A 161 -8.32 4.38 -18.00
CA LEU A 161 -9.35 5.04 -17.19
C LEU A 161 -10.40 4.03 -16.66
N GLN A 162 -10.82 3.09 -17.50
CA GLN A 162 -11.71 2.00 -17.08
C GLN A 162 -11.06 1.10 -16.05
N SER A 163 -9.73 0.94 -16.10
CA SER A 163 -9.00 0.21 -15.08
C SER A 163 -9.01 0.91 -13.73
N GLU A 164 -8.74 2.22 -13.70
CA GLU A 164 -8.87 3.01 -12.48
C GLU A 164 -10.29 2.94 -11.91
N LEU A 165 -11.31 3.15 -12.76
CA LEU A 165 -12.71 3.10 -12.33
C LEU A 165 -13.10 1.73 -11.78
N ARG A 166 -12.57 0.64 -12.35
CA ARG A 166 -12.80 -0.71 -11.82
C ARG A 166 -12.24 -0.84 -10.41
N ILE A 167 -11.01 -0.39 -10.16
CA ILE A 167 -10.41 -0.45 -8.84
C ILE A 167 -11.24 0.34 -7.83
N LEU A 168 -11.61 1.58 -8.17
CA LEU A 168 -12.44 2.44 -7.32
C LEU A 168 -13.78 1.79 -6.99
N LYS A 169 -14.49 1.27 -8.00
CA LYS A 169 -15.79 0.59 -7.80
C LYS A 169 -15.66 -0.69 -7.00
N THR A 170 -14.65 -1.52 -7.26
CA THR A 170 -14.40 -2.74 -6.49
C THR A 170 -14.15 -2.40 -5.02
N LEU A 171 -13.46 -1.30 -4.72
CA LEU A 171 -13.22 -0.86 -3.34
C LEU A 171 -14.38 -0.03 -2.75
N ASP A 172 -15.52 0.09 -3.44
CA ASP A 172 -16.64 0.96 -3.05
C ASP A 172 -16.18 2.39 -2.71
N PHE A 173 -15.16 2.89 -3.44
CA PHE A 173 -14.51 4.18 -3.24
C PHE A 173 -13.82 4.38 -1.87
N HIS A 174 -13.66 3.34 -1.05
CA HIS A 174 -12.92 3.38 0.21
C HIS A 174 -11.41 3.31 -0.04
N VAL A 175 -10.81 4.40 -0.55
CA VAL A 175 -9.40 4.45 -0.99
C VAL A 175 -8.46 5.23 -0.07
N THR A 176 -9.00 5.89 0.96
CA THR A 176 -8.25 6.73 1.91
C THR A 176 -7.87 5.99 3.18
N ILE A 177 -7.60 4.68 3.09
CA ILE A 177 -7.16 3.90 4.26
C ILE A 177 -5.71 4.25 4.59
N PRO A 178 -5.37 4.52 5.86
CA PRO A 178 -4.00 4.80 6.28
C PRO A 178 -3.06 3.66 5.89
N SER A 179 -1.95 3.99 5.23
CA SER A 179 -0.87 3.03 4.98
C SER A 179 -0.01 2.86 6.24
N THR A 180 0.82 1.82 6.30
CA THR A 180 1.78 1.64 7.40
C THR A 180 2.71 2.86 7.59
N LEU A 181 3.03 3.57 6.50
CA LEU A 181 3.83 4.79 6.58
C LEU A 181 3.14 5.89 7.41
N VAL A 182 1.82 6.05 7.29
CA VAL A 182 1.07 7.05 8.06
C VAL A 182 1.25 6.84 9.57
N TYR A 183 1.19 5.58 10.03
CA TYR A 183 1.41 5.27 11.44
C TYR A 183 2.84 5.61 11.88
N ILE A 184 3.83 5.29 11.05
CA ILE A 184 5.24 5.61 11.32
C ILE A 184 5.43 7.13 11.41
N GLU A 185 4.92 7.89 10.45
CA GLU A 185 5.03 9.35 10.43
C GLU A 185 4.33 9.99 11.64
N THR A 186 3.15 9.52 12.02
CA THR A 186 2.47 10.01 13.23
C THR A 186 3.29 9.73 14.49
N ILE A 187 3.85 8.52 14.63
CA ILE A 187 4.69 8.16 15.79
C ILE A 187 5.96 9.02 15.83
N LEU A 188 6.61 9.24 14.68
CA LEU A 188 7.81 10.06 14.58
C LEU A 188 7.55 11.54 14.87
N GLU A 189 6.40 12.07 14.45
CA GLU A 189 5.98 13.44 14.80
C GLU A 189 5.84 13.59 16.31
N ILE A 190 5.12 12.66 16.95
CA ILE A 190 4.94 12.64 18.42
C ILE A 190 6.27 12.47 19.14
N LEU A 191 7.17 11.61 18.63
CA LEU A 191 8.50 11.42 19.20
C LEU A 191 9.29 12.73 19.17
N GLY A 192 9.32 13.44 18.05
CA GLY A 192 10.06 14.70 17.96
C GLY A 192 9.42 15.84 18.76
N TYR A 193 8.11 15.79 19.01
CA TYR A 193 7.46 16.69 19.93
C TYR A 193 7.92 16.44 21.38
N ASN A 194 7.95 15.18 21.80
CA ASN A 194 8.35 14.80 23.16
C ASN A 194 9.85 14.93 23.40
N GLU A 195 10.67 14.67 22.37
CA GLU A 195 12.13 14.65 22.42
C GLU A 195 12.73 15.51 21.28
N PRO A 196 12.73 16.85 21.41
CA PRO A 196 13.09 17.77 20.33
C PRO A 196 14.53 17.65 19.79
N ASP A 197 15.44 17.09 20.59
CA ASP A 197 16.84 16.88 20.21
C ASP A 197 17.03 15.61 19.36
N THR A 198 15.97 14.82 19.15
CA THR A 198 16.01 13.59 18.36
C THR A 198 16.13 13.89 16.87
N GLU A 199 17.04 13.21 16.17
CA GLU A 199 17.19 13.31 14.71
C GLU A 199 16.07 12.57 13.95
N ILE A 200 14.82 13.03 14.08
CA ILE A 200 13.62 12.36 13.52
C ILE A 200 13.75 12.02 12.03
N LYS A 201 14.44 12.87 11.26
CA LYS A 201 14.69 12.62 9.83
C LYS A 201 15.50 11.34 9.59
N VAL A 202 16.50 11.08 10.43
CA VAL A 202 17.31 9.85 10.33
C VAL A 202 16.44 8.63 10.61
N TYR A 203 15.60 8.69 11.65
CA TYR A 203 14.65 7.62 11.95
C TYR A 203 13.63 7.40 10.83
N TYR A 204 13.14 8.47 10.21
CA TYR A 204 12.26 8.40 9.05
C TYR A 204 12.92 7.68 7.87
N GLU A 205 14.13 8.07 7.49
CA GLU A 205 14.86 7.43 6.38
C GLU A 205 15.16 5.96 6.63
N ILE A 206 15.53 5.61 7.86
CA ILE A 206 15.73 4.21 8.26
C ILE A 206 14.39 3.46 8.20
N SER A 207 13.31 4.06 8.69
CA SER A 207 11.98 3.45 8.69
C SER A 207 11.50 3.15 7.27
N LEU A 208 11.73 4.04 6.30
CA LEU A 208 11.43 3.79 4.89
C LEU A 208 12.18 2.57 4.36
N LYS A 209 13.49 2.47 4.62
CA LYS A 209 14.31 1.32 4.18
C LYS A 209 13.84 0.01 4.82
N VAL A 210 13.56 0.02 6.12
CA VAL A 210 13.03 -1.14 6.84
C VAL A 210 11.68 -1.54 6.26
N LEU A 211 10.79 -0.57 6.02
CA LEU A 211 9.47 -0.83 5.48
C LEU A 211 9.55 -1.42 4.06
N GLU A 212 10.41 -0.91 3.19
CA GLU A 212 10.65 -1.49 1.86
C GLU A 212 11.09 -2.96 1.96
N ILE A 213 12.03 -3.28 2.85
CA ILE A 213 12.47 -4.65 3.08
C ILE A 213 11.32 -5.53 3.58
N VAL A 214 10.49 -5.02 4.49
CA VAL A 214 9.30 -5.72 5.01
C VAL A 214 8.34 -6.08 3.88
N TYR A 215 8.02 -5.16 2.97
CA TYR A 215 7.14 -5.46 1.84
C TYR A 215 7.80 -6.43 0.83
N LEU A 216 9.10 -6.31 0.57
CA LEU A 216 9.82 -7.18 -0.37
C LEU A 216 10.02 -8.61 0.15
N LYS A 217 10.20 -8.76 1.46
CA LYS A 217 10.55 -10.03 2.13
C LYS A 217 9.52 -10.48 3.16
N PHE A 218 8.27 -9.99 3.04
CA PHE A 218 7.20 -10.21 4.01
C PHE A 218 7.09 -11.65 4.51
N SER A 219 6.98 -12.62 3.60
CA SER A 219 6.84 -14.03 3.97
C SER A 219 8.05 -14.56 4.75
N ASN A 220 9.27 -14.16 4.39
CA ASN A 220 10.47 -14.61 5.07
C ASN A 220 10.54 -14.02 6.48
N ILE A 221 10.31 -12.71 6.60
CA ILE A 221 10.34 -11.99 7.87
C ILE A 221 9.27 -12.54 8.81
N TYR A 222 8.03 -12.66 8.33
CA TYR A 222 6.93 -13.15 9.15
C TYR A 222 7.15 -14.60 9.58
N ASN A 223 7.64 -15.48 8.68
CA ASN A 223 7.96 -16.86 9.04
C ASN A 223 9.09 -16.93 10.08
N SER A 224 10.13 -16.13 9.95
CA SER A 224 11.22 -16.06 10.95
C SER A 224 10.71 -15.56 12.29
N LEU A 225 9.91 -14.49 12.33
CA LEU A 225 9.31 -13.98 13.56
C LEU A 225 8.37 -15.01 14.20
N PHE A 226 7.55 -15.68 13.40
CA PHE A 226 6.68 -16.75 13.86
C PHE A 226 7.46 -17.91 14.48
N GLN A 227 8.55 -18.36 13.84
CA GLN A 227 9.43 -19.39 14.38
C GLN A 227 10.05 -18.98 15.71
N ILE A 228 10.55 -17.75 15.82
CA ILE A 228 11.12 -17.22 17.06
C ILE A 228 10.06 -17.24 18.16
N ILE A 229 8.86 -16.72 17.91
CA ILE A 229 7.78 -16.68 18.90
C ILE A 229 7.36 -18.08 19.35
N VAL A 230 7.21 -19.03 18.42
CA VAL A 230 6.81 -20.40 18.74
C VAL A 230 7.92 -21.16 19.49
N GLN A 231 9.18 -20.96 19.12
CA GLN A 231 10.33 -21.55 19.83
C GLN A 231 10.44 -21.01 21.26
N HIS A 232 10.14 -19.73 21.49
CA HIS A 232 10.07 -19.17 22.85
C HIS A 232 8.85 -19.62 23.66
N GLN A 233 7.83 -20.23 23.04
CA GLN A 233 6.65 -20.77 23.72
C GLN A 233 6.79 -22.26 24.07
N THR A 234 7.84 -22.94 23.62
CA THR A 234 8.10 -24.32 24.03
C THR A 234 8.86 -24.29 25.36
N PRO A 235 8.30 -24.75 26.49
CA PRO A 235 9.06 -24.82 27.72
C PRO A 235 10.23 -25.78 27.52
N SER A 236 11.43 -25.31 27.85
CA SER A 236 12.62 -26.14 28.00
C SER A 236 12.28 -27.30 28.94
N GLN A 237 12.17 -28.51 28.40
CA GLN A 237 12.13 -29.73 29.19
C GLN A 237 13.53 -29.97 29.76
N ASP A 238 13.92 -29.18 30.75
CA ASP A 238 15.14 -29.36 31.53
C ASP A 238 14.84 -28.99 32.98
N GLU A 239 14.06 -29.84 33.67
CA GLU A 239 14.12 -30.05 35.13
C GLU A 239 13.74 -31.52 35.38
N VAL A 240 14.75 -32.39 35.40
CA VAL A 240 14.72 -33.74 36.01
C VAL A 240 15.60 -33.69 37.26
#